data_AF-A0A660VZS8-F1
#
_entry.id   AF-A0A660VZS8-F1
#
_cell.length_a   1.000
_cell.length_b   1.000
_cell.length_c   1.000
_cell.angle_alpha   90.00
_cell.angle_beta   90.00
_cell.angle_gamma   90.00
#
_symmetry.space_group_name_H-M   'P 1'
#
loop_
_entity.id
_entity.type
_entity.pdbx_description
1 polymer ?
#
loop_
_entity_poly.entity_id
_entity_poly.type
_entity_poly.pdbx_seq_one_letter_code
_entity_poly.pdbx_strand_id
1 'polypeptide(L)'
;MNFADRLFEAVREKGSVVVVGLDPRPELLPPSLSPAPDAGAEAVAKAFLAFNEAVIEAVAPYAVAVKPQVAFYEKLGPAGMETFARTCRAAAERGLLVIGDVKRGDIGSTAEAYADAWFGGPYACDAITLNPYLGADSLRPFVSRCEEGYGCFVLVRTSNPGAADLQDVRDARGRPLYLRTAEMLASLGGDCVGECGYSAVGAVVGATWPEQLAELRAA
;
A
#
# COMPACT_ATOMS: atom_id res chain seq x y z
N MET A 1 -4.36 7.36 18.69
CA MET A 1 -4.80 6.32 17.76
C MET A 1 -4.01 6.43 16.47
N ASN A 2 -3.21 5.41 16.15
CA ASN A 2 -2.43 5.37 14.90
C ASN A 2 -3.19 4.60 13.80
N PHE A 3 -2.55 4.42 12.63
CA PHE A 3 -3.14 3.66 11.53
C PHE A 3 -3.49 2.21 11.91
N ALA A 4 -2.66 1.53 12.69
CA ALA A 4 -2.90 0.14 13.08
C ALA A 4 -4.13 -0.01 13.98
N ASP A 5 -4.34 0.94 14.90
CA ASP A 5 -5.55 0.98 15.74
C ASP A 5 -6.81 1.16 14.87
N ARG A 6 -6.79 2.14 13.95
CA ARG A 6 -7.91 2.40 13.02
C ARG A 6 -8.23 1.17 12.16
N LEU A 7 -7.20 0.49 11.65
CA LEU A 7 -7.38 -0.73 10.87
C LEU A 7 -7.96 -1.85 11.72
N PHE A 8 -7.47 -2.02 12.95
CA PHE A 8 -7.97 -3.02 13.89
C PHE A 8 -9.43 -2.79 14.25
N GLU A 9 -9.83 -1.54 14.49
CA GLU A 9 -11.23 -1.17 14.72
C GLU A 9 -12.11 -1.49 13.50
N ALA A 10 -11.68 -1.11 12.29
CA ALA A 10 -12.41 -1.43 11.06
C ALA A 10 -12.59 -2.95 10.87
N VAL A 11 -11.56 -3.75 11.20
CA VAL A 11 -11.63 -5.22 11.18
C VAL A 11 -12.69 -5.74 12.15
N ARG A 12 -12.72 -5.20 13.38
CA ARG A 12 -13.68 -5.62 14.41
C ARG A 12 -15.11 -5.22 14.06
N GLU A 13 -15.31 -4.00 13.59
CA GLU A 13 -16.64 -3.47 13.24
C GLU A 13 -17.24 -4.22 12.05
N LYS A 14 -16.44 -4.50 11.02
CA LYS A 14 -16.92 -5.18 9.80
C LYS A 14 -16.86 -6.70 9.87
N GLY A 15 -16.19 -7.27 10.88
CA GLY A 15 -15.92 -8.70 10.96
C GLY A 15 -15.15 -9.22 9.75
N SER A 16 -14.27 -8.40 9.18
CA SER A 16 -13.64 -8.62 7.88
C SER A 16 -12.18 -8.19 7.92
N VAL A 17 -11.34 -8.84 7.12
CA VAL A 17 -9.93 -8.47 6.91
C VAL A 17 -9.66 -8.11 5.45
N VAL A 18 -10.72 -7.95 4.66
CA VAL A 18 -10.61 -7.79 3.21
C VAL A 18 -10.12 -6.39 2.87
N VAL A 19 -9.01 -6.35 2.12
CA VAL A 19 -8.50 -5.15 1.45
C VAL A 19 -8.71 -5.33 -0.06
N VAL A 20 -9.47 -4.43 -0.68
CA VAL A 20 -9.80 -4.54 -2.11
C VAL A 20 -8.75 -3.81 -2.95
N GLY A 21 -8.09 -4.52 -3.86
CA GLY A 21 -7.15 -3.91 -4.81
C GLY A 21 -7.88 -3.11 -5.89
N LEU A 22 -7.39 -1.90 -6.19
CA LEU A 22 -7.93 -1.05 -7.27
C LEU A 22 -6.87 -0.86 -8.35
N ASP A 23 -6.85 -1.82 -9.27
CA ASP A 23 -5.84 -1.99 -10.33
C ASP A 23 -6.51 -1.90 -11.72
N PRO A 24 -7.17 -0.77 -12.05
CA PRO A 24 -8.01 -0.67 -13.24
C PRO A 24 -7.19 -0.80 -14.52
N ARG A 25 -7.77 -1.52 -15.48
CA ARG A 25 -7.18 -1.83 -16.78
C ARG A 25 -8.26 -1.69 -17.84
N PRO A 26 -8.01 -1.04 -19.00
CA PRO A 26 -9.05 -0.80 -19.98
C PRO A 26 -9.75 -2.10 -20.43
N GLU A 27 -8.99 -3.18 -20.57
CA GLU A 27 -9.48 -4.51 -20.97
C GLU A 27 -10.33 -5.23 -19.92
N LEU A 28 -10.33 -4.76 -18.67
CA LEU A 28 -11.16 -5.32 -17.59
C LEU A 28 -12.37 -4.45 -17.25
N LEU A 29 -12.51 -3.30 -17.91
CA LEU A 29 -13.68 -2.45 -17.70
C LEU A 29 -14.93 -3.12 -18.29
N PRO A 30 -16.08 -3.00 -17.62
CA PRO A 30 -17.34 -3.48 -18.20
C PRO A 30 -17.64 -2.71 -19.50
N PRO A 31 -18.35 -3.31 -20.47
CA PRO A 31 -18.65 -2.68 -21.76
C PRO A 31 -19.27 -1.28 -21.66
N SER A 32 -20.04 -1.02 -20.60
CA SER A 32 -20.66 0.30 -20.32
C SER A 32 -19.67 1.39 -19.94
N LEU A 33 -18.46 1.04 -19.52
CA LEU A 33 -17.38 1.95 -19.13
C LEU A 33 -16.15 1.83 -20.04
N SER A 34 -16.15 0.89 -21.00
CA SER A 34 -15.02 0.71 -21.90
C SER A 34 -14.80 1.97 -22.75
N PRO A 35 -13.60 2.59 -22.69
CA PRO A 35 -13.29 3.72 -23.55
C PRO A 35 -13.19 3.25 -25.02
N ALA A 36 -13.33 4.20 -25.96
CA ALA A 36 -13.07 3.92 -27.37
C ALA A 36 -11.63 3.41 -27.58
N PRO A 37 -11.36 2.57 -28.60
CA PRO A 37 -10.02 2.01 -28.84
C PRO A 37 -8.90 3.06 -29.02
N ASP A 38 -9.23 4.25 -29.48
CA ASP A 38 -8.33 5.39 -29.72
C ASP A 38 -8.45 6.50 -28.65
N ALA A 39 -9.11 6.21 -27.53
CA ALA A 39 -9.33 7.18 -26.46
C ALA A 39 -8.01 7.68 -25.84
N GLY A 40 -7.93 9.00 -25.65
CA GLY A 40 -6.84 9.66 -24.93
C GLY A 40 -6.83 9.35 -23.43
N ALA A 41 -5.74 9.74 -22.76
CA ALA A 41 -5.49 9.46 -21.35
C ALA A 41 -6.61 9.96 -20.43
N GLU A 42 -7.20 11.13 -20.71
CA GLU A 42 -8.28 11.73 -19.94
C GLU A 42 -9.57 10.89 -19.98
N ALA A 43 -9.90 10.33 -21.15
CA ALA A 43 -11.08 9.48 -21.31
C ALA A 43 -10.90 8.14 -20.59
N VAL A 44 -9.70 7.54 -20.67
CA VAL A 44 -9.36 6.33 -19.92
C VAL A 44 -9.38 6.60 -18.41
N ALA A 45 -8.81 7.71 -17.96
CA ALA A 45 -8.78 8.10 -16.56
C ALA A 45 -10.20 8.31 -15.99
N LYS A 46 -11.09 8.97 -16.76
CA LYS A 46 -12.50 9.09 -16.39
C LYS A 46 -13.20 7.73 -16.25
N ALA A 47 -12.92 6.80 -17.16
CA ALA A 47 -13.47 5.45 -17.09
C ALA A 47 -12.96 4.67 -15.86
N PHE A 48 -11.67 4.82 -15.53
CA PHE A 48 -11.07 4.24 -14.33
C PHE A 48 -11.72 4.78 -13.06
N LEU A 49 -11.93 6.09 -12.99
CA LEU A 49 -12.58 6.70 -11.83
C LEU A 49 -13.99 6.15 -11.63
N ALA A 50 -14.82 6.16 -12.69
CA ALA A 50 -16.20 5.67 -12.62
C ALA A 50 -16.26 4.19 -12.21
N PHE A 51 -15.34 3.38 -12.73
CA PHE A 51 -15.24 1.98 -12.34
C PHE A 51 -14.84 1.81 -10.87
N ASN A 52 -13.81 2.53 -10.42
CA ASN A 52 -13.35 2.45 -9.04
C ASN A 52 -14.40 2.96 -8.05
N GLU A 53 -15.10 4.05 -8.35
CA GLU A 53 -16.19 4.58 -7.52
C GLU A 53 -17.31 3.54 -7.35
N ALA A 54 -17.69 2.85 -8.44
CA ALA A 54 -18.67 1.78 -8.38
C ALA A 54 -18.19 0.57 -7.57
N VAL A 55 -16.91 0.19 -7.70
CA VAL A 55 -16.31 -0.88 -6.88
C VAL A 55 -16.32 -0.47 -5.40
N ILE A 56 -15.83 0.72 -5.08
CA ILE A 56 -15.79 1.28 -3.72
C ILE A 56 -17.18 1.26 -3.09
N GLU A 57 -18.21 1.75 -3.80
CA GLU A 57 -19.59 1.75 -3.31
C GLU A 57 -20.08 0.33 -2.99
N ALA A 58 -19.81 -0.63 -3.89
CA ALA A 58 -20.22 -2.02 -3.69
C ALA A 58 -19.49 -2.70 -2.54
N VAL A 59 -18.22 -2.37 -2.29
CA VAL A 59 -17.39 -3.05 -1.27
C VAL A 59 -17.37 -2.35 0.09
N ALA A 60 -17.78 -1.08 0.17
CA ALA A 60 -17.70 -0.28 1.39
C ALA A 60 -18.31 -0.95 2.64
N PRO A 61 -19.44 -1.69 2.56
CA PRO A 61 -20.00 -2.38 3.71
C PRO A 61 -19.14 -3.57 4.22
N TYR A 62 -18.25 -4.13 3.39
CA TYR A 62 -17.59 -5.41 3.64
C TYR A 62 -16.06 -5.32 3.76
N ALA A 63 -15.44 -4.39 3.02
CA ALA A 63 -13.99 -4.22 3.02
C ALA A 63 -13.56 -3.27 4.14
N VAL A 64 -12.37 -3.49 4.72
CA VAL A 64 -11.80 -2.57 5.72
C VAL A 64 -10.99 -1.46 5.05
N ALA A 65 -10.42 -1.75 3.89
CA ALA A 65 -9.59 -0.83 3.14
C ALA A 65 -9.64 -1.10 1.64
N VAL A 66 -9.20 -0.12 0.86
CA VAL A 66 -8.82 -0.30 -0.54
C VAL A 66 -7.33 -0.09 -0.72
N LYS A 67 -6.77 -0.70 -1.76
CA LYS A 67 -5.35 -0.59 -2.10
C LYS A 67 -5.15 -0.24 -3.58
N PRO A 68 -5.25 1.04 -3.98
CA PRO A 68 -4.99 1.46 -5.35
C PRO A 68 -3.52 1.30 -5.74
N GLN A 69 -3.25 0.69 -6.89
CA GLN A 69 -1.91 0.53 -7.46
C GLN A 69 -1.56 1.71 -8.38
N VAL A 70 -0.66 2.58 -7.90
CA VAL A 70 -0.35 3.87 -8.54
C VAL A 70 0.12 3.74 -9.99
N ALA A 71 0.79 2.65 -10.35
CA ALA A 71 1.32 2.44 -11.70
C ALA A 71 0.23 2.50 -12.80
N PHE A 72 -1.00 2.07 -12.50
CA PHE A 72 -2.12 2.13 -13.46
C PHE A 72 -2.63 3.56 -13.71
N TYR A 73 -2.33 4.47 -12.79
CA TYR A 73 -2.67 5.89 -12.88
C TYR A 73 -1.51 6.67 -13.49
N GLU A 74 -0.26 6.44 -13.06
CA GLU A 74 0.94 7.10 -13.58
C GLU A 74 1.06 7.01 -15.11
N LYS A 75 0.71 5.85 -15.70
CA LYS A 75 0.76 5.64 -17.15
C LYS A 75 -0.17 6.57 -17.95
N LEU A 76 -1.16 7.20 -17.30
CA LEU A 76 -2.10 8.15 -17.89
C LEU A 76 -1.67 9.61 -17.64
N GLY A 77 -0.47 9.84 -17.10
CA GLY A 77 0.07 11.17 -16.85
C GLY A 77 -0.74 11.96 -15.80
N PRO A 78 -0.81 13.30 -15.92
CA PRO A 78 -1.50 14.16 -14.96
C PRO A 78 -2.98 13.77 -14.75
N ALA A 79 -3.70 13.40 -15.80
CA ALA A 79 -5.10 12.97 -15.71
C ALA A 79 -5.26 11.70 -14.86
N GLY A 80 -4.28 10.80 -14.92
CA GLY A 80 -4.22 9.61 -14.09
C GLY A 80 -3.98 9.94 -12.62
N MET A 81 -3.02 10.81 -12.32
CA MET A 81 -2.72 11.18 -10.93
C MET A 81 -3.85 11.99 -10.27
N GLU A 82 -4.54 12.84 -11.03
CA GLU A 82 -5.80 13.48 -10.59
C GLU A 82 -6.86 12.40 -10.27
N THR A 83 -6.98 11.39 -11.13
CA THR A 83 -7.91 10.27 -10.93
C THR A 83 -7.54 9.42 -9.71
N PHE A 84 -6.25 9.21 -9.44
CA PHE A 84 -5.79 8.54 -8.23
C PHE A 84 -6.24 9.29 -6.98
N ALA A 85 -5.99 10.60 -6.91
CA ALA A 85 -6.37 11.44 -5.77
C ALA A 85 -7.90 11.41 -5.54
N ARG A 86 -8.68 11.49 -6.62
CA ARG A 86 -10.14 11.37 -6.56
C ARG A 86 -10.62 10.00 -6.10
N THR A 87 -9.98 8.93 -6.56
CA THR A 87 -10.26 7.55 -6.11
C THR A 87 -10.01 7.38 -4.62
N CYS A 88 -8.89 7.89 -4.11
CA CYS A 88 -8.56 7.83 -2.68
C CYS A 88 -9.59 8.57 -1.83
N ARG A 89 -9.95 9.80 -2.23
CA ARG A 89 -10.98 10.58 -1.56
C ARG A 89 -12.34 9.89 -1.56
N ALA A 90 -12.77 9.32 -2.69
CA ALA A 90 -14.03 8.59 -2.77
C ALA A 90 -14.07 7.38 -1.82
N ALA A 91 -12.95 6.66 -1.65
CA ALA A 91 -12.85 5.58 -0.69
C ALA A 91 -12.94 6.07 0.77
N ALA A 92 -12.21 7.15 1.10
CA ALA A 92 -12.24 7.75 2.43
C ALA A 92 -13.63 8.27 2.80
N GLU A 93 -14.34 8.94 1.87
CA GLU A 93 -15.73 9.42 2.06
C GLU A 93 -16.73 8.27 2.31
N ARG A 94 -16.39 7.04 1.92
CA ARG A 94 -17.17 5.83 2.18
C ARG A 94 -16.70 5.04 3.41
N GLY A 95 -15.82 5.62 4.22
CA GLY A 95 -15.32 5.01 5.46
C GLY A 95 -14.39 3.81 5.23
N LEU A 96 -13.70 3.78 4.09
CA LEU A 96 -12.62 2.81 3.83
C LEU A 96 -11.27 3.46 4.10
N LEU A 97 -10.36 2.70 4.72
CA LEU A 97 -8.96 3.09 4.78
C LEU A 97 -8.32 2.98 3.39
N VAL A 98 -7.36 3.85 3.08
CA VAL A 98 -6.67 3.87 1.79
C VAL A 98 -5.21 3.51 1.95
N ILE A 99 -4.79 2.42 1.30
CA ILE A 99 -3.39 1.97 1.26
C ILE A 99 -2.83 2.23 -0.14
N GLY A 100 -2.03 3.28 -0.32
CA GLY A 100 -1.38 3.57 -1.58
C GLY A 100 -0.30 2.52 -1.89
N ASP A 101 -0.50 1.68 -2.91
CA ASP A 101 0.51 0.71 -3.31
C ASP A 101 1.51 1.34 -4.29
N VAL A 102 2.42 2.13 -3.72
CA VAL A 102 3.34 3.04 -4.43
C VAL A 102 4.80 2.60 -4.41
N LYS A 103 5.17 1.67 -3.51
CA LYS A 103 6.50 1.07 -3.37
C LYS A 103 7.64 2.10 -3.34
N ARG A 104 7.41 3.25 -2.70
CA ARG A 104 8.41 4.35 -2.65
C ARG A 104 9.63 3.95 -1.80
N GLY A 105 10.76 4.57 -2.08
CA GLY A 105 12.01 4.37 -1.36
C GLY A 105 13.08 5.26 -1.98
N ASP A 106 13.69 6.11 -1.16
CA ASP A 106 14.74 7.05 -1.56
C ASP A 106 15.53 7.49 -0.31
N ILE A 107 16.55 8.32 -0.46
CA ILE A 107 17.37 8.80 0.66
C ILE A 107 16.99 10.22 1.08
N GLY A 108 17.15 10.51 2.39
CA GLY A 108 17.10 11.86 2.96
C GLY A 108 15.89 12.68 2.51
N SER A 109 16.15 13.90 2.04
CA SER A 109 15.12 14.86 1.64
C SER A 109 14.25 14.41 0.48
N THR A 110 14.72 13.49 -0.37
CA THR A 110 13.86 12.94 -1.44
C THR A 110 12.79 12.02 -0.88
N ALA A 111 13.13 11.21 0.14
CA ALA A 111 12.15 10.40 0.86
C ALA A 111 11.15 11.27 1.64
N GLU A 112 11.60 12.39 2.22
CA GLU A 112 10.71 13.38 2.84
C GLU A 112 9.70 13.96 1.83
N ALA A 113 10.16 14.35 0.63
CA ALA A 113 9.27 14.84 -0.42
C ALA A 113 8.23 13.80 -0.86
N TYR A 114 8.60 12.52 -0.90
CA TYR A 114 7.61 11.46 -1.12
C TYR A 114 6.64 11.37 0.05
N ALA A 115 7.11 11.35 1.29
CA ALA A 115 6.24 11.29 2.47
C ALA A 115 5.21 12.44 2.46
N ASP A 116 5.64 13.67 2.19
CA ASP A 116 4.78 14.85 2.09
C ASP A 116 3.71 14.72 1.00
N ALA A 117 4.05 14.11 -0.13
CA ALA A 117 3.09 13.91 -1.23
C ALA A 117 1.97 12.91 -0.88
N TRP A 118 2.29 11.88 -0.09
CA TRP A 118 1.41 10.76 0.21
C TRP A 118 0.68 10.87 1.56
N PHE A 119 1.23 11.61 2.52
CA PHE A 119 0.69 11.76 3.87
C PHE A 119 0.22 13.19 4.10
N GLY A 120 -1.08 13.42 3.89
CA GLY A 120 -1.70 14.75 3.98
C GLY A 120 -1.50 15.64 2.74
N GLY A 121 -0.72 15.17 1.76
CA GLY A 121 -0.48 15.85 0.48
C GLY A 121 -1.55 15.60 -0.59
N PRO A 122 -1.26 15.92 -1.87
CA PRO A 122 -2.19 15.81 -2.99
C PRO A 122 -2.66 14.38 -3.27
N TYR A 123 -1.90 13.36 -2.82
CA TYR A 123 -2.21 11.95 -3.01
C TYR A 123 -2.47 11.24 -1.67
N ALA A 124 -3.02 11.98 -0.70
CA ALA A 124 -3.23 11.53 0.67
C ALA A 124 -3.79 10.10 0.76
N CYS A 125 -3.03 9.23 1.42
CA CYS A 125 -3.38 7.88 1.79
C CYS A 125 -3.24 7.72 3.31
N ASP A 126 -3.94 6.75 3.89
CA ASP A 126 -3.78 6.41 5.31
C ASP A 126 -2.50 5.60 5.56
N ALA A 127 -2.11 4.79 4.57
CA ALA A 127 -0.83 4.11 4.57
C ALA A 127 -0.28 3.95 3.15
N ILE A 128 1.03 3.67 3.02
CA ILE A 128 1.66 3.39 1.73
C ILE A 128 2.58 2.17 1.75
N THR A 129 2.84 1.57 0.59
CA THR A 129 3.87 0.54 0.44
C THR A 129 5.26 1.14 0.21
N LEU A 130 6.30 0.56 0.81
CA LEU A 130 7.68 1.04 0.76
C LEU A 130 8.67 -0.05 0.35
N ASN A 131 9.69 0.31 -0.42
CA ASN A 131 10.80 -0.55 -0.79
C ASN A 131 12.00 -0.36 0.18
N PRO A 132 12.41 -1.40 0.93
CA PRO A 132 13.46 -1.27 1.95
C PRO A 132 14.89 -1.34 1.42
N TYR A 133 15.09 -1.48 0.11
CA TYR A 133 16.39 -1.83 -0.46
C TYR A 133 17.54 -0.89 -0.05
N LEU A 134 17.24 0.40 0.17
CA LEU A 134 18.23 1.41 0.53
C LEU A 134 18.58 1.44 2.02
N GLY A 135 17.94 0.60 2.85
CA GLY A 135 18.23 0.47 4.27
C GLY A 135 17.26 1.21 5.19
N ALA A 136 17.45 1.06 6.50
CA ALA A 136 16.52 1.54 7.52
C ALA A 136 16.33 3.07 7.51
N ASP A 137 17.40 3.81 7.28
CA ASP A 137 17.41 5.27 7.22
C ASP A 137 16.55 5.82 6.07
N SER A 138 16.51 5.12 4.92
CA SER A 138 15.63 5.47 3.79
C SER A 138 14.13 5.37 4.13
N LEU A 139 13.76 4.59 5.15
CA LEU A 139 12.38 4.38 5.58
C LEU A 139 11.96 5.38 6.67
N ARG A 140 12.92 5.94 7.42
CA ARG A 140 12.65 6.82 8.57
C ARG A 140 11.74 8.01 8.24
N PRO A 141 11.88 8.72 7.10
CA PRO A 141 10.99 9.84 6.76
C PRO A 141 9.53 9.45 6.63
N PHE A 142 9.23 8.19 6.30
CA PHE A 142 7.87 7.68 6.22
C PHE A 142 7.40 7.15 7.58
N VAL A 143 8.28 6.41 8.29
CA VAL A 143 7.97 5.84 9.60
C VAL A 143 7.68 6.92 10.63
N SER A 144 8.38 8.06 10.60
CA SER A 144 8.11 9.20 11.50
C SER A 144 6.68 9.73 11.37
N ARG A 145 6.04 9.58 10.20
CA ARG A 145 4.65 9.99 9.97
C ARG A 145 3.64 9.08 10.66
N CYS A 146 4.06 7.94 11.23
CA CYS A 146 3.18 7.08 12.00
C CYS A 146 2.65 7.77 13.27
N GLU A 147 3.43 8.69 13.87
CA GLU A 147 3.00 9.50 15.01
C GLU A 147 1.84 10.44 14.65
N GLU A 148 1.72 10.81 13.37
CA GLU A 148 0.65 11.65 12.83
C GLU A 148 -0.60 10.84 12.44
N GLY A 149 -0.60 9.52 12.68
CA GLY A 149 -1.73 8.63 12.41
C GLY A 149 -1.69 7.91 11.07
N TYR A 150 -0.59 8.03 10.32
CA TYR A 150 -0.36 7.28 9.08
C TYR A 150 0.28 5.90 9.33
N GLY A 151 0.37 5.10 8.27
CA GLY A 151 0.99 3.78 8.32
C GLY A 151 1.88 3.47 7.12
N CYS A 152 2.67 2.41 7.24
CA CYS A 152 3.56 1.95 6.17
C CYS A 152 3.51 0.42 6.04
N PHE A 153 3.63 -0.09 4.82
CA PHE A 153 3.80 -1.52 4.56
C PHE A 153 5.08 -1.77 3.75
N VAL A 154 6.09 -2.37 4.37
CA VAL A 154 7.41 -2.53 3.78
C VAL A 154 7.52 -3.89 3.06
N LEU A 155 8.07 -3.89 1.84
CA LEU A 155 8.26 -5.11 1.06
C LEU A 155 9.26 -6.07 1.73
N VAL A 156 8.79 -7.18 2.31
CA VAL A 156 9.64 -8.17 2.98
C VAL A 156 9.83 -9.40 2.12
N ARG A 157 8.74 -10.07 1.70
CA ARG A 157 8.79 -11.22 0.79
C ARG A 157 7.72 -11.07 -0.29
N THR A 158 8.11 -10.71 -1.51
CA THR A 158 7.14 -10.44 -2.58
C THR A 158 6.72 -11.72 -3.32
N SER A 159 5.57 -11.67 -4.02
CA SER A 159 4.96 -12.84 -4.67
C SER A 159 5.56 -13.20 -6.04
N ASN A 160 6.39 -12.34 -6.62
CA ASN A 160 6.94 -12.55 -7.96
C ASN A 160 8.04 -13.65 -7.97
N PRO A 161 8.23 -14.38 -9.09
CA PRO A 161 9.26 -15.42 -9.19
C PRO A 161 10.69 -14.92 -8.89
N GLY A 162 11.07 -13.75 -9.42
CA GLY A 162 12.39 -13.16 -9.20
C GLY A 162 12.62 -12.60 -7.79
N ALA A 163 11.68 -12.77 -6.86
CA ALA A 163 11.88 -12.40 -5.48
C ALA A 163 13.08 -13.14 -4.85
N ALA A 164 13.28 -14.41 -5.24
CA ALA A 164 14.40 -15.24 -4.77
C ALA A 164 15.79 -14.69 -5.14
N ASP A 165 15.88 -13.87 -6.21
CA ASP A 165 17.15 -13.32 -6.69
C ASP A 165 17.86 -12.46 -5.64
N LEU A 166 17.08 -11.80 -4.78
CA LEU A 166 17.61 -10.98 -3.68
C LEU A 166 17.11 -11.44 -2.32
N GLN A 167 15.81 -11.72 -2.18
CA GLN A 167 15.18 -11.92 -0.88
C GLN A 167 15.61 -13.23 -0.22
N ASP A 168 15.99 -14.23 -1.03
CA ASP A 168 16.45 -15.53 -0.54
C ASP A 168 18.00 -15.63 -0.50
N VAL A 169 18.72 -14.56 -0.88
CA VAL A 169 20.18 -14.46 -0.71
C VAL A 169 20.51 -14.54 0.77
N ARG A 170 21.46 -15.41 1.11
CA ARG A 170 21.82 -15.70 2.50
C ARG A 170 23.06 -14.92 2.95
N ASP A 171 23.03 -14.41 4.18
CA ASP A 171 24.19 -13.82 4.84
C ASP A 171 25.24 -14.90 5.20
N ALA A 172 26.38 -14.48 5.75
CA ALA A 172 27.45 -15.40 6.18
C ALA A 172 27.02 -16.38 7.29
N ARG A 173 25.86 -16.16 7.93
CA ARG A 173 25.25 -17.04 8.94
C ARG A 173 24.14 -17.91 8.35
N GLY A 174 23.95 -17.88 7.03
CA GLY A 174 22.94 -18.65 6.32
C GLY A 174 21.53 -18.09 6.42
N ARG A 175 21.31 -16.87 6.95
CA ARG A 175 19.95 -16.31 7.06
C ARG A 175 19.56 -15.57 5.78
N PRO A 176 18.36 -15.81 5.23
CA PRO A 176 17.91 -15.13 4.02
C PRO A 176 17.65 -13.64 4.28
N LEU A 177 17.82 -12.83 3.23
CA LEU A 177 17.69 -11.38 3.31
C LEU A 177 16.29 -10.94 3.79
N TYR A 178 15.21 -11.62 3.40
CA TYR A 178 13.86 -11.25 3.83
C TYR A 178 13.70 -11.28 5.36
N LEU A 179 14.35 -12.21 6.08
CA LEU A 179 14.33 -12.22 7.54
C LEU A 179 15.09 -11.03 8.13
N ARG A 180 16.21 -10.64 7.51
CA ARG A 180 16.97 -9.46 7.93
C ARG A 180 16.16 -8.18 7.73
N THR A 181 15.40 -8.11 6.63
CA THR A 181 14.44 -7.03 6.38
C THR A 181 13.34 -7.02 7.43
N ALA A 182 12.80 -8.18 7.83
CA ALA A 182 11.78 -8.28 8.88
C ALA A 182 12.31 -7.86 10.26
N GLU A 183 13.51 -8.30 10.65
CA GLU A 183 14.19 -7.87 11.89
C GLU A 183 14.41 -6.35 11.92
N MET A 184 14.86 -5.78 10.80
CA MET A 184 15.02 -4.33 10.63
C MET A 184 13.68 -3.61 10.80
N LEU A 185 12.62 -4.17 10.22
CA LEU A 185 11.26 -3.61 10.28
C LEU A 185 10.69 -3.64 11.70
N ALA A 186 10.85 -4.75 12.42
CA ALA A 186 10.41 -4.89 13.81
C ALA A 186 11.09 -3.86 14.72
N SER A 187 12.38 -3.61 14.49
CA SER A 187 13.13 -2.56 15.19
C SER A 187 12.61 -1.16 14.86
N LEU A 188 12.39 -0.84 13.57
CA LEU A 188 11.86 0.46 13.15
C LEU A 188 10.43 0.72 13.61
N GLY A 189 9.58 -0.31 13.61
CA GLY A 189 8.17 -0.22 13.96
C GLY A 189 7.88 -0.30 15.46
N GLY A 190 8.89 -0.54 16.30
CA GLY A 190 8.72 -0.72 17.74
C GLY A 190 8.11 0.50 18.44
N ASP A 191 8.51 1.70 18.02
CA ASP A 191 7.98 2.96 18.54
C ASP A 191 6.61 3.32 17.94
N CYS A 192 6.16 2.58 16.93
CA CYS A 192 4.89 2.80 16.22
C CYS A 192 3.79 1.81 16.64
N VAL A 193 3.95 1.09 17.75
CA VAL A 193 2.95 0.16 18.28
C VAL A 193 1.76 0.94 18.85
N GLY A 194 0.57 0.66 18.30
CA GLY A 194 -0.69 1.25 18.73
C GLY A 194 -1.25 0.59 19.99
N GLU A 195 -2.38 1.11 20.45
CA GLU A 195 -3.13 0.59 21.59
C GLU A 195 -3.65 -0.85 21.36
N CYS A 196 -3.87 -1.23 20.09
CA CYS A 196 -4.26 -2.59 19.70
C CYS A 196 -3.11 -3.61 19.77
N GLY A 197 -1.89 -3.17 20.07
CA GLY A 197 -0.69 -4.01 20.14
C GLY A 197 -0.01 -4.30 18.80
N TYR A 198 -0.54 -3.76 17.69
CA TYR A 198 0.10 -3.84 16.37
C TYR A 198 0.83 -2.54 16.02
N SER A 199 1.93 -2.67 15.27
CA SER A 199 2.66 -1.52 14.73
C SER A 199 1.95 -0.93 13.51
N ALA A 200 1.97 0.40 13.38
CA ALA A 200 1.59 1.10 12.15
C ALA A 200 2.58 0.85 10.99
N VAL A 201 3.71 0.20 11.28
CA VAL A 201 4.69 -0.27 10.30
C VAL A 201 4.53 -1.78 10.11
N GLY A 202 3.90 -2.18 9.01
CA GLY A 202 3.64 -3.57 8.64
C GLY A 202 4.54 -4.10 7.54
N ALA A 203 4.45 -5.41 7.29
CA ALA A 203 5.18 -6.11 6.23
C ALA A 203 4.25 -6.46 5.05
N VAL A 204 4.77 -6.39 3.83
CA VAL A 204 4.19 -7.04 2.65
C VAL A 204 4.85 -8.40 2.48
N VAL A 205 4.03 -9.45 2.62
CA VAL A 205 4.41 -10.85 2.45
C VAL A 205 3.45 -11.49 1.47
N GLY A 206 3.98 -12.08 0.39
CA GLY A 206 3.20 -12.68 -0.68
C GLY A 206 2.51 -13.96 -0.23
N ALA A 207 1.21 -14.07 -0.48
CA ALA A 207 0.41 -15.26 -0.18
C ALA A 207 0.87 -16.53 -0.95
N THR A 208 1.68 -16.39 -1.99
CA THR A 208 2.33 -17.51 -2.71
C THR A 208 3.33 -18.28 -1.84
N TRP A 209 3.74 -17.73 -0.70
CA TRP A 209 4.81 -18.24 0.18
C TRP A 209 4.29 -18.55 1.59
N PRO A 210 3.44 -19.57 1.77
CA PRO A 210 2.77 -19.83 3.06
C PRO A 210 3.74 -20.21 4.19
N GLU A 211 4.83 -20.90 3.88
CA GLU A 211 5.85 -21.27 4.88
C GLU A 211 6.58 -20.03 5.41
N GLN A 212 7.04 -19.15 4.51
CA GLN A 212 7.70 -17.90 4.86
C GLN A 212 6.73 -16.96 5.60
N LEU A 213 5.44 -16.98 5.25
CA LEU A 213 4.41 -16.25 5.98
C LEU A 213 4.29 -16.74 7.43
N ALA A 214 4.31 -18.06 7.66
CA ALA A 214 4.28 -18.62 9.02
C ALA A 214 5.54 -18.27 9.81
N GLU A 215 6.72 -18.37 9.17
CA GLU A 215 8.01 -17.99 9.76
C GLU A 215 8.04 -16.51 10.18
N LEU A 216 7.62 -15.61 9.30
CA LEU A 216 7.59 -14.17 9.55
C LEU A 216 6.56 -13.75 10.61
N ARG A 217 5.53 -14.55 10.87
CA ARG A 217 4.58 -14.30 11.97
C ARG A 217 5.09 -14.77 13.33
N ALA A 218 6.07 -15.68 13.36
CA ALA A 218 6.63 -16.24 14.57
C ALA A 218 7.92 -15.54 15.04
N ALA A 219 8.56 -14.78 14.14
CA ALA A 219 9.75 -13.97 14.40
C ALA A 219 9.42 -12.65 15.09
#